data_AF-A0A4V2DW34-F1
#
_entry.id   AF-A0A4V2DW34-F1
#
_cell.length_a   1.000
_cell.length_b   1.000
_cell.length_c   1.000
_cell.angle_alpha   90.00
_cell.angle_beta   90.00
_cell.angle_gamma   90.00
#
_symmetry.space_group_name_H-M   'P 1'
#
loop_
_entity.id
_entity.type
_entity.pdbx_description
1 polymer ?
#
loop_
_entity_poly.entity_id
_entity_poly.type
_entity_poly.pdbx_seq_one_letter_code
_entity_poly.pdbx_strand_id
1 'polypeptide(L)'
;LDVIFNAQDEAGLFLWETLRNNFYYSAINVPKATDDFRDIDRALVWGFNWKLGPFQLWDAMGYERVKTRMEDELGDLPQWISDLDGGFYKQDETIEYATPISHFVKDELWDKGDAKLSVTHDYQLLL
;
A
#
# COMPACT_ATOMS: atom_id res chain seq x y z
N LEU A 1 -1.14 -4.89 12.52
CA LEU A 1 -2.19 -5.77 11.97
C LEU A 1 -2.02 -7.24 12.38
N ASP A 2 -0.95 -7.59 13.11
CA ASP A 2 -0.65 -8.95 13.57
C ASP A 2 -1.73 -9.57 14.45
N VAL A 3 -2.44 -8.75 15.22
CA VAL A 3 -3.55 -9.22 16.07
C VAL A 3 -4.64 -9.86 15.22
N ILE A 4 -4.98 -9.25 14.07
CA ILE A 4 -6.00 -9.78 13.15
C ILE A 4 -5.49 -11.05 12.48
N PHE A 5 -4.24 -11.03 12.00
CA PHE A 5 -3.66 -12.17 11.30
C PHE A 5 -3.57 -13.41 12.20
N ASN A 6 -3.17 -13.26 13.45
CA ASN A 6 -3.00 -14.40 14.37
C ASN A 6 -4.25 -14.76 15.18
N ALA A 7 -5.31 -13.96 15.09
CA ALA A 7 -6.53 -14.19 15.85
C ALA A 7 -7.20 -15.52 15.47
N GLN A 8 -7.72 -16.20 16.49
CA GLN A 8 -8.43 -17.49 16.38
C GLN A 8 -9.87 -17.39 16.92
N ASP A 9 -10.26 -16.23 17.46
CA ASP A 9 -11.64 -15.97 17.83
C ASP A 9 -12.49 -15.71 16.58
N GLU A 10 -13.80 -15.87 16.73
CA GLU A 10 -14.77 -15.76 15.63
C GLU A 10 -14.70 -14.40 14.91
N ALA A 11 -14.49 -13.31 15.66
CA ALA A 11 -14.39 -11.97 15.07
C ALA A 11 -13.08 -11.78 14.30
N GLY A 12 -11.97 -12.28 14.84
CA GLY A 12 -10.67 -12.29 14.16
C GLY A 12 -10.68 -13.09 12.86
N LEU A 13 -11.26 -14.29 12.88
CA LEU A 13 -11.43 -15.13 11.70
C LEU A 13 -12.30 -14.44 10.65
N PHE A 14 -13.46 -13.89 11.04
CA PHE A 14 -14.32 -13.15 10.12
C PHE A 14 -13.60 -11.97 9.46
N LEU A 15 -12.79 -11.23 10.22
CA LEU A 15 -12.05 -10.09 9.71
C LEU A 15 -10.93 -10.53 8.75
N TRP A 16 -10.18 -11.58 9.10
CA TRP A 16 -9.20 -12.18 8.21
C TRP A 16 -9.86 -12.67 6.92
N GLU A 17 -10.98 -13.37 7.01
CA GLU A 17 -11.69 -13.91 5.84
C GLU A 17 -12.22 -12.81 4.93
N THR A 18 -12.69 -11.70 5.49
CA THR A 18 -13.12 -10.54 4.73
C THR A 18 -11.94 -9.90 3.99
N LEU A 19 -10.81 -9.71 4.68
CA LEU A 19 -9.62 -9.07 4.12
C LEU A 19 -8.94 -9.96 3.07
N ARG A 20 -8.71 -11.25 3.35
CA ARG A 20 -8.10 -12.18 2.40
C ARG A 20 -8.90 -12.29 1.09
N ASN A 21 -10.23 -12.31 1.18
CA ASN A 21 -11.09 -12.36 0.01
C ASN A 21 -10.99 -11.07 -0.81
N ASN A 22 -10.89 -9.92 -0.13
CA ASN A 22 -10.68 -8.63 -0.78
C ASN A 22 -9.31 -8.54 -1.48
N PHE A 23 -8.25 -9.06 -0.85
CA PHE A 23 -6.90 -9.12 -1.43
C PHE A 23 -6.85 -10.04 -2.64
N TYR A 24 -7.38 -11.25 -2.51
CA TYR A 24 -7.42 -12.24 -3.58
C TYR A 24 -8.19 -11.71 -4.80
N TYR A 25 -9.37 -11.14 -4.56
CA TYR A 25 -10.20 -10.56 -5.61
C TYR A 25 -9.51 -9.39 -6.30
N SER A 26 -8.90 -8.48 -5.53
CA SER A 26 -8.14 -7.36 -6.07
C SER A 26 -6.98 -7.85 -6.94
N ALA A 27 -6.22 -8.85 -6.47
CA ALA A 27 -5.07 -9.39 -7.19
C ALA A 27 -5.44 -10.00 -8.55
N ILE A 28 -6.54 -10.76 -8.59
CA ILE A 28 -7.06 -11.36 -9.83
C ILE A 28 -7.57 -10.30 -10.80
N ASN A 29 -8.08 -9.18 -10.28
CA ASN A 29 -8.70 -8.14 -11.08
C ASN A 29 -7.72 -7.12 -11.64
N VAL A 30 -6.51 -6.98 -11.09
CA VAL A 30 -5.46 -6.10 -11.65
C VAL A 30 -5.37 -6.31 -13.17
N PRO A 31 -4.94 -7.47 -13.70
CA PRO A 31 -4.75 -7.64 -15.15
C PRO A 31 -6.04 -7.54 -16.00
N LYS A 32 -7.23 -7.46 -15.37
CA LYS A 32 -8.51 -7.30 -16.06
C LYS A 32 -8.99 -5.85 -16.08
N ALA A 33 -8.65 -5.06 -15.06
CA ALA A 33 -9.18 -3.72 -14.84
C ALA A 33 -8.12 -2.61 -15.06
N THR A 34 -6.84 -2.90 -14.82
CA THR A 34 -5.74 -1.92 -14.88
C THR A 34 -4.38 -2.61 -15.05
N ASP A 35 -3.43 -1.93 -15.68
CA ASP A 35 -2.04 -2.42 -15.75
C ASP A 35 -1.26 -2.16 -14.43
N ASP A 36 -1.78 -1.31 -13.54
CA ASP A 36 -1.12 -0.91 -12.29
C ASP A 36 -2.00 -1.21 -11.06
N PHE A 37 -1.51 -2.08 -10.17
CA PHE A 37 -2.21 -2.42 -8.93
C PHE A 37 -2.52 -1.20 -8.06
N ARG A 38 -1.72 -0.13 -8.15
CA ARG A 38 -1.93 1.12 -7.40
C ARG A 38 -3.23 1.82 -7.78
N ASP A 39 -3.78 1.57 -8.97
CA ASP A 39 -5.08 2.11 -9.36
C ASP A 39 -6.23 1.50 -8.56
N ILE A 40 -6.13 0.23 -8.17
CA ILE A 40 -7.15 -0.40 -7.32
C ILE A 40 -7.11 0.22 -5.92
N ASP A 41 -5.91 0.42 -5.36
CA ASP A 41 -5.74 1.08 -4.07
C ASP A 41 -6.28 2.51 -4.10
N ARG A 42 -5.95 3.30 -5.14
CA ARG A 42 -6.53 4.63 -5.36
C ARG A 42 -8.04 4.60 -5.46
N ALA A 43 -8.62 3.67 -6.22
CA ALA A 43 -10.06 3.58 -6.40
C ALA A 43 -10.78 3.32 -5.07
N LEU A 44 -10.21 2.49 -4.19
CA LEU A 44 -10.78 2.21 -2.88
C LEU A 44 -10.59 3.36 -1.90
N VAL A 45 -9.39 3.96 -1.86
CA VAL A 45 -9.09 5.10 -0.99
C VAL A 45 -9.92 6.33 -1.35
N TRP A 46 -9.96 6.72 -2.63
CA TRP A 46 -10.68 7.93 -3.07
C TRP A 46 -12.17 7.69 -3.33
N GLY A 47 -12.55 6.50 -3.79
CA GLY A 47 -13.93 6.18 -4.12
C GLY A 47 -14.78 5.71 -2.94
N PHE A 48 -14.17 4.99 -2.00
CA PHE A 48 -14.87 4.38 -0.86
C PHE A 48 -14.38 4.90 0.50
N ASN A 49 -13.53 5.93 0.50
CA ASN A 49 -12.98 6.56 1.70
C ASN A 49 -12.21 5.58 2.61
N TRP A 50 -11.50 4.63 2.00
CA TRP A 50 -10.61 3.74 2.74
C TRP A 50 -9.35 4.49 3.18
N LYS A 51 -8.80 4.13 4.34
CA LYS A 51 -7.53 4.71 4.82
C LYS A 51 -6.32 4.14 4.08
N LEU A 52 -6.37 2.86 3.76
CA LEU A 52 -5.34 2.11 3.04
C LEU A 52 -6.04 1.21 2.04
N GLY A 53 -5.51 1.11 0.83
CA GLY A 53 -5.99 0.17 -0.16
C GLY A 53 -5.63 -1.28 0.18
N PRO A 54 -6.17 -2.26 -0.57
CA PRO A 54 -5.92 -3.67 -0.36
C PRO A 54 -4.44 -4.04 -0.41
N PHE A 55 -3.68 -3.49 -1.36
CA PHE A 55 -2.26 -3.82 -1.49
C PHE A 55 -1.43 -3.15 -0.38
N GLN A 56 -1.77 -1.92 0.01
CA GLN A 56 -1.20 -1.28 1.19
C GLN A 56 -1.48 -2.05 2.49
N LEU A 57 -2.72 -2.56 2.65
CA LEU A 57 -3.09 -3.36 3.82
C LEU A 57 -2.38 -4.72 3.83
N TRP A 58 -2.22 -5.34 2.67
CA TRP A 58 -1.47 -6.58 2.51
C TRP A 58 -0.02 -6.38 2.95
N ASP A 59 0.67 -5.34 2.45
CA ASP A 59 2.04 -5.02 2.85
C ASP A 59 2.15 -4.70 4.35
N ALA A 60 1.21 -3.94 4.90
CA ALA A 60 1.17 -3.65 6.33
C ALA A 60 0.91 -4.91 7.18
N MET A 61 0.29 -5.94 6.58
CA MET A 61 0.17 -7.28 7.13
C MET A 61 1.32 -8.20 6.75
N GLY A 62 2.35 -7.76 6.03
CA GLY A 62 3.48 -8.61 5.64
C GLY A 62 3.18 -9.45 4.40
N TYR A 63 3.80 -9.04 3.30
CA TYR A 63 3.63 -9.61 1.96
C TYR A 63 3.70 -11.15 1.92
N GLU A 64 4.85 -11.73 2.30
CA GLU A 64 5.10 -13.18 2.18
C GLU A 64 4.18 -14.04 3.04
N ARG A 65 3.93 -13.63 4.29
CA ARG A 65 3.09 -14.44 5.20
C ARG A 65 1.62 -14.44 4.79
N VAL A 66 1.14 -13.31 4.26
CA VAL A 66 -0.23 -13.20 3.73
C VAL A 66 -0.34 -14.00 2.43
N LYS A 67 0.64 -13.88 1.54
CA LYS A 67 0.71 -14.66 0.29
C LYS A 67 0.64 -16.16 0.58
N THR A 68 1.54 -16.67 1.43
CA THR A 68 1.61 -18.10 1.79
C THR A 68 0.27 -18.59 2.33
N ARG A 69 -0.30 -17.86 3.30
CA ARG A 69 -1.57 -18.26 3.90
C ARG A 69 -2.74 -18.20 2.92
N MET A 70 -2.76 -17.21 2.02
CA MET A 70 -3.79 -17.12 0.99
C MET A 70 -3.69 -18.26 -0.02
N GLU A 71 -2.48 -18.64 -0.43
CA GLU A 71 -2.26 -19.78 -1.33
C GLU A 71 -2.75 -21.10 -0.69
N ASP A 72 -2.48 -21.29 0.60
CA ASP A 72 -2.95 -22.46 1.36
C ASP A 72 -4.49 -22.52 1.48
N GLU A 73 -5.16 -21.38 1.63
CA GLU A 73 -6.60 -21.32 1.94
C GLU A 73 -7.52 -21.10 0.73
N LEU A 74 -7.05 -20.39 -0.32
CA LEU A 74 -7.85 -19.99 -1.49
C LEU A 74 -7.33 -20.57 -2.81
N GLY A 75 -6.09 -21.04 -2.84
CA GLY A 75 -5.41 -21.54 -4.04
C GLY A 75 -4.48 -20.51 -4.69
N ASP A 76 -4.00 -20.84 -5.89
CA ASP A 76 -2.91 -20.12 -6.55
C ASP A 76 -3.23 -18.64 -6.81
N LEU A 77 -2.27 -17.77 -6.46
CA LEU A 77 -2.31 -16.36 -6.78
C LEU A 77 -1.83 -16.08 -8.22
N PRO A 78 -2.25 -14.95 -8.82
CA PRO A 78 -1.74 -14.55 -10.13
C PRO A 78 -0.21 -14.44 -10.15
N GLN A 79 0.41 -14.85 -11.26
CA GLN A 79 1.87 -14.91 -11.40
C GLN A 79 2.57 -13.58 -11.09
N TRP A 80 1.96 -12.46 -11.48
CA TRP A 80 2.53 -11.13 -11.25
C TRP A 80 2.77 -10.80 -9.77
N ILE A 81 2.03 -11.44 -8.86
CA ILE A 81 2.28 -11.34 -7.42
C ILE A 81 3.65 -11.95 -7.14
N SER A 82 3.86 -13.21 -7.54
CA SER A 82 5.15 -13.91 -7.37
C SER A 82 6.34 -13.24 -8.05
N ASP A 83 6.11 -12.37 -9.04
CA ASP A 83 7.15 -11.63 -9.74
C ASP A 83 7.64 -10.38 -8.97
N LEU A 84 6.95 -9.98 -7.89
CA LEU A 84 7.33 -8.85 -7.04
C LEU A 84 8.46 -9.21 -6.06
N ASP A 85 9.37 -8.26 -5.83
CA ASP A 85 10.49 -8.40 -4.89
C ASP A 85 10.09 -8.05 -3.44
N GLY A 86 9.21 -8.87 -2.86
CA GLY A 86 8.93 -8.86 -1.42
C GLY A 86 7.91 -7.83 -0.91
N GLY A 87 7.19 -7.12 -1.79
CA GLY A 87 6.10 -6.21 -1.43
C GLY A 87 5.54 -5.41 -2.60
N PHE A 88 4.43 -4.70 -2.37
CA PHE A 88 3.79 -3.82 -3.36
C PHE A 88 4.38 -2.40 -3.34
N TYR A 89 4.60 -1.83 -2.16
CA TYR A 89 5.06 -0.45 -1.98
C TYR A 89 6.44 -0.39 -1.33
N LYS A 90 7.31 0.49 -1.83
CA LYS A 90 8.58 0.84 -1.16
C LYS A 90 8.34 1.82 -0.01
N GLN A 91 9.33 1.94 0.89
CA GLN A 91 9.23 2.70 2.15
C GLN A 91 8.83 4.18 2.02
N ASP A 92 8.92 4.78 0.83
CA ASP A 92 8.54 6.17 0.55
C ASP A 92 7.56 6.29 -0.64
N GLU A 93 7.01 5.18 -1.12
CA GLU A 93 6.14 5.15 -2.29
C GLU A 93 4.69 5.42 -1.87
N THR A 94 4.05 6.39 -2.52
CA THR A 94 2.67 6.79 -2.23
C THR A 94 1.74 6.37 -3.36
N ILE A 95 0.44 6.33 -3.06
CA ILE A 95 -0.60 6.15 -4.09
C ILE A 95 -0.81 7.40 -4.95
N GLU A 96 -0.17 8.52 -4.61
CA GLU A 96 -0.36 9.80 -5.29
C GLU A 96 0.35 9.82 -6.65
N TYR A 97 -0.31 10.46 -7.63
CA TYR A 97 0.32 10.73 -8.93
C TYR A 97 1.40 11.82 -8.85
N ALA A 98 1.35 12.66 -7.82
CA ALA A 98 2.31 13.73 -7.61
C ALA A 98 3.50 13.21 -6.80
N THR A 99 4.71 13.49 -7.27
CA THR A 99 5.90 13.30 -6.45
C THR A 99 5.79 14.21 -5.23
N PRO A 100 5.89 13.69 -3.99
CA PRO A 100 5.86 14.52 -2.80
C PRO A 100 6.89 15.64 -2.90
N ILE A 101 6.50 16.84 -2.48
CA ILE A 101 7.39 18.02 -2.52
C ILE A 101 8.71 17.74 -1.78
N SER A 102 8.68 16.90 -0.75
CA SER A 102 9.85 16.44 0.01
C SER A 102 10.93 15.80 -0.86
N HIS A 103 10.58 15.15 -1.96
CA HIS A 103 11.55 14.51 -2.86
C HIS A 103 12.35 15.54 -3.68
N PHE A 104 11.86 16.77 -3.77
CA PHE A 104 12.58 17.87 -4.40
C PHE A 104 13.45 18.65 -3.41
N VAL A 105 13.33 18.40 -2.10
CA VAL A 105 14.11 19.08 -1.07
C VAL A 105 15.54 18.55 -1.08
N LYS A 106 16.48 19.41 -1.47
CA LYS A 106 17.91 19.10 -1.50
C LYS A 106 18.57 19.41 -0.16
N ASP A 107 18.23 20.56 0.41
CA ASP A 107 18.77 21.05 1.68
C ASP A 107 17.67 21.78 2.48
N GLU A 108 17.67 21.59 3.79
CA GLU A 108 16.83 22.34 4.73
C GLU A 108 17.61 23.57 5.21
N LEU A 109 17.04 24.77 5.00
CA LEU A 109 17.69 26.02 5.38
C LEU A 109 17.28 26.48 6.78
N TRP A 110 16.07 26.15 7.22
CA TRP A 110 15.52 26.62 8.49
C TRP A 110 14.35 25.76 8.96
N ASP A 111 14.39 25.35 10.23
CA ASP A 111 13.29 24.66 10.93
C ASP A 111 13.07 25.34 12.29
N LYS A 112 11.89 25.95 12.45
CA LYS A 112 11.38 26.31 13.76
C LYS A 112 9.93 25.88 13.88
N GLY A 113 9.69 24.58 14.10
CA GLY A 113 8.49 23.99 14.74
C GLY A 113 7.15 24.21 14.02
N ASP A 114 6.81 25.45 13.70
CA ASP A 114 5.63 25.90 13.00
C ASP A 114 5.93 26.33 11.54
N ALA A 115 7.21 26.39 11.14
CA ALA A 115 7.59 26.73 9.77
C ALA A 115 8.95 26.11 9.36
N LYS A 116 9.00 25.64 8.11
CA LYS A 116 10.12 24.90 7.53
C LYS A 116 10.44 25.46 6.14
N LEU A 117 11.69 25.86 5.91
CA LEU A 117 12.15 26.41 4.62
C LEU A 117 13.14 25.44 3.97
N SER A 118 12.84 25.04 2.73
CA SER A 118 13.61 24.04 1.99
C SER A 118 13.94 24.52 0.58
N VAL A 119 15.09 24.10 0.04
CA VAL A 119 15.56 24.46 -1.31
C VAL A 119 15.40 23.29 -2.28
N THR A 120 14.92 23.56 -3.49
CA THR A 120 14.93 22.63 -4.62
C THR A 120 15.92 23.08 -5.71
N HIS A 121 16.25 22.21 -6.67
CA HIS A 121 17.24 22.52 -7.72
C HIS A 121 16.84 23.80 -8.50
N ASP A 122 17.80 24.73 -8.60
CA ASP A 122 17.76 26.03 -9.29
C ASP A 122 16.84 27.12 -8.71
N TYR A 123 17.18 27.57 -7.50
CA TYR A 123 16.78 28.86 -6.91
C TYR A 123 15.28 29.04 -6.58
N GLN A 124 14.52 27.95 -6.46
CA GLN A 124 13.15 28.01 -5.95
C GLN A 124 13.08 27.63 -4.47
N LEU A 125 12.39 28.46 -3.69
CA LEU A 125 12.12 28.23 -2.27
C LEU A 125 10.75 27.58 -2.12
N LEU A 126 10.69 26.54 -1.30
CA LEU A 126 9.44 25.94 -0.83
C LEU A 126 9.16 26.44 0.58
N LEU A 127 7.94 26.94 0.78
CA LEU A 127 7.44 27.47 2.05
C LEU A 127 6.44 26.50 2.68
#